data_AF-A0A918YE04-F1
#
_entry.id   AF-A0A918YE04-F1
#
_cell.length_a   1.000
_cell.length_b   1.000
_cell.length_c   1.000
_cell.angle_alpha   90.00
_cell.angle_beta   90.00
_cell.angle_gamma   90.00
#
_symmetry.space_group_name_H-M   'P 1'
#
loop_
_entity.id
_entity.type
_entity.pdbx_description
1 polymer ?
#
loop_
_entity_poly.entity_id
_entity_poly.type
_entity_poly.pdbx_seq_one_letter_code
_entity_poly.pdbx_strand_id
1 'polypeptide(L)'
;MRSDPRFAAWQQGVRNDPAESDPESRPWLRLIADLVGQGIEVRRARIVSEPVSDYIRFEHHLTGPTVAAGERVRRLPRRRASRLALPGNDRRR
;
A
#
# COMPACT_ATOMS: atom_id res chain seq x y z
N MET A 1 16.58 0.14 0.78
CA MET A 1 15.34 0.78 0.29
C MET A 1 15.56 1.86 -0.77
N ARG A 2 16.59 2.72 -0.70
CA ARG A 2 16.87 3.73 -1.75
C ARG A 2 17.34 3.17 -3.11
N SER A 3 17.62 1.88 -3.18
CA SER A 3 18.17 1.21 -4.38
C SER A 3 17.18 0.25 -5.03
N ASP A 4 15.88 0.39 -4.77
CA ASP A 4 14.87 -0.38 -5.51
C ASP A 4 14.89 0.10 -6.98
N PRO A 5 15.25 -0.77 -7.95
CA PRO A 5 15.30 -0.40 -9.37
C PRO A 5 13.97 0.18 -9.87
N ARG A 6 12.84 -0.27 -9.28
CA ARG A 6 11.50 0.22 -9.62
C ARG A 6 11.26 1.63 -9.09
N PHE A 7 11.78 1.96 -7.91
CA PHE A 7 11.72 3.32 -7.39
C PHE A 7 12.55 4.27 -8.27
N ALA A 8 13.74 3.85 -8.70
CA ALA A 8 14.58 4.63 -9.61
C ALA A 8 13.92 4.84 -10.98
N ALA A 9 13.34 3.79 -11.58
CA ALA A 9 12.61 3.89 -12.84
C ALA A 9 11.39 4.82 -12.72
N TRP A 10 10.67 4.76 -11.59
CA TRP A 10 9.58 5.67 -11.29
C TRP A 10 10.05 7.11 -11.12
N GLN A 11 11.20 7.36 -10.48
CA GLN A 11 11.79 8.70 -10.42
C GLN A 11 12.16 9.23 -11.82
N GLN A 12 12.48 8.35 -12.77
CA GLN A 12 12.76 8.71 -14.16
C GLN A 12 11.51 8.80 -15.06
N GLY A 13 10.31 8.65 -14.50
CA GLY A 13 9.04 8.86 -15.22
C GLY A 13 8.40 7.59 -15.78
N VAL A 14 8.97 6.41 -15.54
CA VAL A 14 8.29 5.14 -15.86
C VAL A 14 7.07 4.99 -14.94
N ARG A 15 5.89 4.77 -15.54
CA ARG A 15 4.62 4.64 -14.81
C ARG A 15 3.91 3.32 -15.07
N ASN A 16 4.25 2.61 -16.15
CA ASN A 16 3.66 1.32 -16.52
C ASN A 16 4.77 0.27 -16.62
N ASP A 17 5.48 0.04 -15.51
CA ASP A 17 6.48 -1.02 -15.46
C ASP A 17 5.76 -2.40 -15.46
N PRO A 18 5.99 -3.28 -16.45
CA PRO A 18 5.37 -4.61 -16.51
C PRO A 18 5.63 -5.44 -15.24
N ALA A 19 6.74 -5.19 -14.55
CA ALA A 19 7.08 -5.83 -13.27
C ALA A 19 6.18 -5.35 -12.11
N GLU A 20 5.31 -4.35 -12.30
CA GLU A 20 4.26 -3.97 -11.34
C GLU A 20 3.00 -4.84 -11.46
N SER A 21 2.79 -5.44 -12.64
CA SER A 21 1.65 -6.32 -12.96
C SER A 21 2.02 -7.80 -12.95
N ASP A 22 3.30 -8.14 -12.88
CA ASP A 22 3.79 -9.52 -12.84
C ASP A 22 3.27 -10.25 -11.57
N PRO A 23 2.42 -11.30 -11.73
CA PRO A 23 1.89 -12.07 -10.62
C PRO A 23 2.96 -12.76 -9.77
N GLU A 24 4.08 -13.19 -10.37
CA GLU A 24 5.20 -13.81 -9.66
C GLU A 24 5.88 -12.83 -8.71
N SER A 25 5.93 -11.55 -9.10
CA SER A 25 6.47 -10.48 -8.26
C SER A 25 5.53 -10.05 -7.13
N ARG A 26 4.25 -10.47 -7.15
CA ARG A 26 3.20 -10.05 -6.21
C ARG A 26 2.23 -11.18 -5.80
N PRO A 27 2.72 -12.29 -5.21
CA PRO A 27 1.87 -13.43 -4.82
C PRO A 27 0.77 -13.04 -3.81
N TRP A 28 0.94 -11.97 -3.05
CA TRP A 28 -0.09 -11.48 -2.13
C TRP A 28 -1.35 -10.99 -2.85
N LEU A 29 -1.27 -10.50 -4.09
CA LEU A 29 -2.45 -10.04 -4.83
C LEU A 29 -3.39 -11.20 -5.15
N ARG A 30 -2.84 -12.38 -5.45
CA ARG A 30 -3.59 -13.63 -5.59
C ARG A 30 -4.35 -13.95 -4.31
N LEU A 31 -3.65 -13.92 -3.16
CA LEU A 31 -4.27 -14.16 -1.86
C LEU A 31 -5.41 -13.18 -1.56
N ILE A 32 -5.23 -11.88 -1.85
CA ILE A 32 -6.30 -10.89 -1.67
C ILE A 32 -7.49 -11.21 -2.57
N ALA A 33 -7.24 -11.50 -3.84
CA ALA A 33 -8.31 -11.84 -4.79
C ALA A 33 -9.09 -13.10 -4.35
N ASP A 34 -8.39 -14.12 -3.84
CA ASP A 34 -9.00 -15.36 -3.33
C ASP A 34 -9.86 -15.07 -2.09
N LEU A 35 -9.36 -14.28 -1.13
CA LEU A 35 -10.11 -13.88 0.08
C LEU A 35 -11.35 -13.05 -0.27
N VAL A 36 -11.21 -12.10 -1.20
CA VAL A 36 -12.33 -11.28 -1.67
C VAL A 36 -13.35 -12.14 -2.43
N GLY A 37 -12.89 -13.12 -3.22
CA GLY A 37 -13.75 -14.10 -3.89
C GLY A 37 -14.54 -14.98 -2.93
N GLN A 38 -14.03 -15.20 -1.71
CA GLN A 38 -14.73 -15.86 -0.60
C GLN A 38 -15.67 -14.92 0.18
N GLY A 39 -15.82 -13.66 -0.25
CA GLY A 39 -16.66 -12.66 0.41
C GLY A 39 -16.01 -11.94 1.59
N ILE A 40 -14.70 -12.10 1.80
CA ILE A 40 -13.96 -11.47 2.91
C ILE A 40 -13.56 -10.05 2.52
N GLU A 41 -13.93 -9.07 3.34
CA GLU A 41 -13.51 -7.68 3.13
C GLU A 41 -12.08 -7.46 3.66
N VAL A 42 -11.11 -7.27 2.76
CA VAL A 42 -9.74 -6.92 3.13
C VAL A 42 -9.56 -5.40 3.15
N ARG A 43 -9.08 -4.88 4.28
CA ARG A 43 -8.82 -3.44 4.49
C ARG A 43 -7.38 -3.20 4.91
N ARG A 44 -6.68 -2.26 4.26
CA ARG A 44 -5.34 -1.83 4.65
C ARG A 44 -5.31 -0.37 5.01
N ALA A 45 -4.91 -0.10 6.24
CA ALA A 45 -4.55 1.23 6.70
C ALA A 45 -3.04 1.44 6.56
N ARG A 46 -2.62 2.43 5.78
CA ARG A 46 -1.21 2.86 5.72
C ARG A 46 -1.03 4.13 6.54
N ILE A 47 -0.23 4.06 7.59
CA ILE A 47 0.11 5.23 8.41
C ILE A 47 1.31 5.91 7.76
N VAL A 48 1.16 7.19 7.41
CA VAL A 48 2.21 7.96 6.75
C VAL A 48 2.60 9.18 7.61
N SER A 49 3.89 9.47 7.67
CA SER A 49 4.38 10.75 8.21
C SER A 49 4.27 11.81 7.11
N GLU A 50 3.84 13.01 7.48
CA GLU A 50 3.76 14.15 6.57
C GLU A 50 4.85 15.18 6.89
N PRO A 51 5.49 15.80 5.87
CA PRO A 51 5.20 15.65 4.44
C PRO A 51 5.59 14.28 3.89
N VAL A 52 4.77 13.75 2.97
CA VAL A 52 5.01 12.42 2.37
C VAL A 52 6.27 12.47 1.50
N SER A 53 7.18 11.53 1.69
CA SER A 53 8.38 11.40 0.85
C SER A 53 8.03 10.92 -0.55
N ASP A 54 8.93 11.12 -1.51
CA ASP A 54 8.74 10.61 -2.87
C ASP A 54 8.61 9.08 -2.91
N TYR A 55 9.23 8.37 -1.96
CA TYR A 55 9.03 6.93 -1.80
C TYR A 55 7.58 6.58 -1.39
N ILE A 56 6.94 7.37 -0.54
CA ILE A 56 5.52 7.19 -0.19
C ILE A 56 4.61 7.49 -1.39
N ARG A 57 5.03 8.41 -2.27
CA ARG A 57 4.34 8.69 -3.54
C ARG A 57 4.49 7.53 -4.53
N PHE A 58 5.69 6.96 -4.65
CA PHE A 58 5.91 5.73 -5.42
C PHE A 58 5.06 4.58 -4.91
N GLU A 59 5.04 4.34 -3.59
CA GLU A 59 4.15 3.33 -3.00
C GLU A 59 2.66 3.59 -3.27
N HIS A 60 2.26 4.85 -3.46
CA HIS A 60 0.90 5.18 -3.89
C HIS A 60 0.61 4.68 -5.28
N HIS A 61 1.52 4.99 -6.20
CA HIS A 61 1.43 4.60 -7.61
C HIS A 61 1.25 3.09 -7.74
N LEU A 62 2.01 2.33 -6.95
CA LEU A 62 1.95 0.87 -6.88
C LEU A 62 0.66 0.27 -6.30
N THR A 63 -0.25 1.08 -5.78
CA THR A 63 -1.48 0.62 -5.08
C THR A 63 -2.61 0.23 -6.05
N GLY A 64 -2.53 0.61 -7.33
CA GLY A 64 -3.56 0.30 -8.34
C GLY A 64 -3.93 -1.19 -8.41
N PRO A 65 -2.96 -2.11 -8.58
CA PRO A 65 -3.23 -3.56 -8.61
C PRO A 65 -3.85 -4.11 -7.31
N THR A 66 -3.54 -3.51 -6.16
CA THR A 66 -4.09 -3.91 -4.86
C THR A 66 -5.57 -3.54 -4.73
N VAL A 67 -5.96 -2.38 -5.25
CA VAL A 67 -7.38 -1.97 -5.33
C VAL A 67 -8.13 -2.83 -6.35
N ALA A 68 -7.50 -3.16 -7.48
CA ALA A 68 -8.08 -4.03 -8.50
C ALA A 68 -8.35 -5.46 -7.97
N ALA A 69 -7.52 -5.96 -7.04
CA ALA A 69 -7.74 -7.23 -6.35
C ALA A 69 -8.88 -7.18 -5.29
N GLY A 70 -9.47 -6.01 -5.05
CA GLY A 70 -10.59 -5.82 -4.10
C GLY A 70 -10.19 -5.33 -2.71
N GLU A 71 -8.91 -5.01 -2.47
CA GLU A 71 -8.47 -4.47 -1.19
C GLU A 71 -8.88 -2.99 -1.03
N ARG A 72 -9.45 -2.64 0.13
CA ARG A 72 -9.75 -1.24 0.47
C ARG A 72 -8.57 -0.59 1.18
N VAL A 73 -7.87 0.32 0.49
CA VAL A 73 -6.68 0.99 1.02
C VAL A 73 -7.01 2.41 1.49
N ARG A 74 -6.68 2.73 2.74
CA ARG A 74 -6.79 4.10 3.31
C ARG A 74 -5.45 4.60 3.83
N ARG A 75 -5.12 5.84 3.51
CA ARG A 75 -3.96 6.55 4.08
C ARG A 75 -4.38 7.33 5.31
N LEU A 76 -3.61 7.17 6.37
CA LEU A 76 -3.83 7.86 7.63
C LEU A 76 -2.59 8.67 7.98
N PRO A 77 -2.70 10.00 8.07
CA PRO A 77 -1.63 10.81 8.61
C PRO A 77 -1.31 10.33 10.03
N ARG A 78 -0.03 10.22 10.39
CA ARG A 78 0.40 9.71 11.70
C ARG A 78 -0.26 10.42 12.88
N ARG A 79 -0.54 11.73 12.73
CA ARG A 79 -1.31 12.54 13.69
C ARG A 79 -2.77 12.08 13.90
N ARG A 80 -3.39 11.44 12.92
CA ARG A 80 -4.75 10.87 12.99
C ARG A 80 -4.76 9.39 13.37
N ALA A 81 -3.62 8.70 13.23
CA ALA A 81 -3.48 7.30 13.63
C ALA A 81 -3.57 7.10 15.16
N SER A 82 -3.27 8.12 15.96
CA SER A 82 -3.44 8.10 17.43
C SER A 82 -4.88 8.11 17.92
N ARG A 83 -5.87 8.30 17.03
CA ARG A 83 -7.30 8.18 17.37
C ARG A 83 -7.91 6.84 16.95
N LEU A 84 -7.15 6.00 16.25
CA LEU A 84 -7.55 4.65 15.91
C LEU A 84 -6.89 3.72 16.93
N ALA A 85 -7.68 2.87 17.57
CA ALA A 85 -7.22 1.83 18.49
C ALA A 85 -6.45 0.74 17.72
N LEU A 86 -5.31 1.12 17.16
CA LEU A 86 -4.34 0.21 16.59
C LEU A 86 -3.57 -0.41 17.75
N PRO A 87 -3.32 -1.73 17.74
CA PRO A 87 -2.47 -2.36 18.74
C PRO A 87 -1.13 -1.61 18.80
N GLY A 88 -0.84 -0.99 19.95
CA GLY A 88 0.34 -0.13 20.17
C GLY A 88 0.09 1.39 20.23
N ASN A 89 -1.14 1.88 20.05
CA ASN A 89 -1.51 3.29 20.23
C ASN A 89 -2.58 3.50 21.32
N ASP A 90 -2.69 2.54 22.24
CA ASP A 90 -3.65 2.57 23.33
C ASP A 90 -3.20 3.60 24.38
N ARG A 91 -3.73 4.83 24.30
CA ARG A 91 -3.77 5.71 25.48
C ARG A 91 -5.10 5.49 26.17
N ARG A 92 -5.19 4.42 26.96
CA ARG A 92 -6.16 4.37 28.06
C ARG A 92 -5.70 5.35 29.13
N ARG A 93 -6.43 6.45 29.27
CA ARG A 93 -6.82 7.00 30.57
C ARG A 93 -8.04 7.88 30.39
#